data_AF-A0A814LRS4-F1
#
_entry.id   AF-A0A814LRS4-F1
#
_cell.length_a   1.000
_cell.length_b   1.000
_cell.length_c   1.000
_cell.angle_alpha   90.00
_cell.angle_beta   90.00
_cell.angle_gamma   90.00
#
_symmetry.space_group_name_H-M   'P 1'
#
loop_
_entity.id
_entity.type
_entity.pdbx_description
1 polymer ?
#
loop_
_entity_poly.entity_id
_entity_poly.type
_entity_poly.pdbx_seq_one_letter_code
_entity_poly.pdbx_strand_id
1 'polypeptide(L)'
;MGYSQIKYLQTVVNLSNIKHLTLLDGLRFETIDLFKEILKSTTQLTSLKTKLSDLICWFDNDELCKYLNKYIKRLNLSYTSFENSDQLEQFCRIFFNLEQLKCSTNELETIYLIKYLPKLTYIRTYRCSKIDQILSIRKEIEKLGLDITASLGNDDRPYSLIIWINRN
;
A
#
# COMPACT_ATOMS: atom_id res chain seq x y z
N MET A 1 -25.71 -11.28 7.62
CA MET A 1 -25.22 -11.82 8.91
C MET A 1 -24.05 -11.03 9.53
N GLY A 2 -23.41 -10.05 8.87
CA GLY A 2 -22.23 -9.35 9.42
C GLY A 2 -22.47 -8.29 10.51
N TYR A 3 -23.68 -7.73 10.62
CA TYR A 3 -23.98 -6.64 11.57
C TYR A 3 -23.80 -7.03 13.06
N SER A 4 -24.04 -8.30 13.41
CA SER A 4 -23.89 -8.78 14.80
C SER A 4 -22.41 -8.88 15.21
N GLN A 5 -21.53 -9.23 14.27
CA GLN A 5 -20.10 -9.42 14.51
C GLN A 5 -19.39 -8.09 14.78
N ILE A 6 -19.77 -7.02 14.08
CA ILE A 6 -19.19 -5.69 14.29
C ILE A 6 -19.63 -5.09 15.62
N LYS A 7 -20.93 -5.22 15.96
CA LYS A 7 -21.43 -4.78 17.26
C LYS A 7 -20.70 -5.49 18.41
N TYR A 8 -20.46 -6.79 18.27
CA TYR A 8 -19.65 -7.52 19.23
C TYR A 8 -18.19 -7.03 19.26
N LEU A 9 -17.57 -6.80 18.10
CA LEU A 9 -16.22 -6.26 18.06
C LEU A 9 -16.12 -4.89 18.75
N GLN A 10 -17.14 -4.03 18.59
CA GLN A 10 -17.24 -2.72 19.23
C GLN A 10 -17.37 -2.78 20.75
N THR A 11 -17.84 -3.90 21.33
CA THR A 11 -17.87 -4.05 22.81
C THR A 11 -16.51 -4.39 23.38
N VAL A 12 -15.62 -4.99 22.59
CA VAL A 12 -14.29 -5.44 23.03
C VAL A 12 -13.20 -4.45 22.62
N VAL A 13 -13.38 -3.75 21.50
CA VAL A 13 -12.40 -2.84 20.93
C VAL A 13 -13.06 -1.53 20.53
N ASN A 14 -12.47 -0.40 20.95
CA ASN A 14 -12.88 0.91 20.46
C ASN A 14 -12.35 1.13 19.04
N LEU A 15 -13.18 0.80 18.04
CA LEU A 15 -12.84 0.91 16.62
C LEU A 15 -12.44 2.34 16.19
N SER A 16 -13.01 3.38 16.82
CA SER A 16 -12.73 4.78 16.44
C SER A 16 -11.28 5.21 16.70
N ASN A 17 -10.55 4.49 17.56
CA ASN A 17 -9.15 4.76 17.88
C ASN A 17 -8.16 3.90 17.09
N ILE A 18 -8.64 2.99 16.22
CA ILE A 18 -7.77 2.14 15.42
C ILE A 18 -7.11 2.97 14.33
N LYS A 19 -5.77 3.05 14.38
CA LYS A 19 -4.94 3.72 13.36
C LYS A 19 -4.30 2.74 12.36
N HIS A 20 -4.15 1.49 12.77
CA HIS A 20 -3.50 0.43 12.00
C HIS A 20 -4.38 -0.79 11.95
N LEU A 21 -4.69 -1.26 10.74
CA LEU A 21 -5.45 -2.47 10.51
C LEU A 21 -4.60 -3.46 9.72
N THR A 22 -4.47 -4.67 10.24
CA THR A 22 -3.87 -5.79 9.52
C THR A 22 -4.94 -6.79 9.19
N LEU A 23 -5.08 -7.03 7.90
CA LEU A 23 -5.95 -8.06 7.36
C LEU A 23 -5.11 -9.30 7.13
N LEU A 24 -5.46 -10.36 7.84
CA LEU A 24 -4.84 -11.67 7.67
C LEU A 24 -5.47 -12.38 6.47
N ASP A 25 -4.71 -13.29 5.89
CA ASP A 25 -5.01 -13.98 4.63
C ASP A 25 -6.44 -14.50 4.52
N GLY A 26 -7.04 -14.33 3.34
CA GLY A 26 -8.27 -15.04 2.96
C GLY A 26 -9.57 -14.27 3.15
N LEU A 27 -9.53 -12.94 3.22
CA LEU A 27 -10.73 -12.11 3.13
C LEU A 27 -11.29 -12.15 1.71
N ARG A 28 -12.11 -13.18 1.44
CA ARG A 28 -12.86 -13.33 0.18
C ARG A 28 -13.91 -12.22 0.04
N PHE A 29 -14.39 -12.01 -1.19
CA PHE A 29 -15.44 -11.04 -1.56
C PHE A 29 -16.63 -10.96 -0.59
N GLU A 30 -17.03 -12.09 0.03
CA GLU A 30 -18.10 -12.16 1.02
C GLU A 30 -17.88 -11.29 2.27
N THR A 31 -16.65 -10.80 2.47
CA THR A 31 -16.27 -9.95 3.60
C THR A 31 -16.14 -8.47 3.23
N ILE A 32 -16.40 -8.06 1.97
CA ILE A 32 -16.24 -6.65 1.57
C ILE A 32 -17.21 -5.73 2.30
N ASP A 33 -18.45 -6.15 2.50
CA ASP A 33 -19.45 -5.37 3.25
C ASP A 33 -19.09 -5.27 4.73
N LEU A 34 -18.60 -6.35 5.31
CA LEU A 34 -18.08 -6.35 6.68
C LEU A 34 -16.88 -5.40 6.80
N PHE A 35 -15.97 -5.42 5.83
CA PHE A 35 -14.81 -4.55 5.79
C PHE A 35 -15.22 -3.09 5.64
N LYS A 36 -16.18 -2.77 4.78
CA LYS A 36 -16.75 -1.41 4.65
C LYS A 36 -17.27 -0.90 5.98
N GLU A 37 -18.00 -1.72 6.72
CA GLU A 37 -18.54 -1.33 8.02
C GLU A 37 -17.44 -1.18 9.10
N ILE A 38 -16.38 -1.99 9.05
CA ILE A 38 -15.17 -1.78 9.86
C ILE A 38 -14.52 -0.43 9.50
N LEU A 39 -14.38 -0.12 8.22
CA LEU A 39 -13.81 1.15 7.77
C LEU A 39 -14.64 2.35 8.24
N LYS A 40 -15.97 2.31 8.08
CA LYS A 40 -16.87 3.36 8.60
C LYS A 40 -16.72 3.55 10.11
N SER A 41 -16.45 2.48 10.85
CA SER A 41 -16.26 2.51 12.30
C SER A 41 -14.84 2.93 12.73
N THR A 42 -13.86 2.93 11.83
CA THR A 42 -12.44 3.19 12.11
C THR A 42 -12.02 4.54 11.51
N THR A 43 -12.59 5.62 12.03
CA THR A 43 -12.44 6.99 11.49
C THR A 43 -11.01 7.55 11.53
N GLN A 44 -10.13 6.98 12.34
CA GLN A 44 -8.71 7.35 12.44
C GLN A 44 -7.76 6.39 11.69
N LEU A 45 -8.31 5.45 10.90
CA LEU A 45 -7.49 4.49 10.18
C LEU A 45 -6.64 5.17 9.11
N THR A 46 -5.33 5.09 9.26
CA THR A 46 -4.36 5.68 8.32
C THR A 46 -3.40 4.66 7.72
N SER A 47 -3.42 3.43 8.24
CA SER A 47 -2.49 2.38 7.86
C SER A 47 -3.19 1.05 7.66
N LEU A 48 -2.93 0.41 6.53
CA LEU A 48 -3.48 -0.89 6.17
C LEU A 48 -2.37 -1.87 5.81
N LYS A 49 -2.50 -3.12 6.26
CA LYS A 49 -1.69 -4.25 5.81
C LYS A 49 -2.60 -5.33 5.25
N THR A 50 -2.32 -5.82 4.04
CA THR A 50 -3.11 -6.85 3.35
C THR A 50 -2.31 -7.50 2.21
N LYS A 51 -2.86 -8.50 1.54
CA LYS A 51 -2.32 -9.04 0.28
C LYS A 51 -2.76 -8.17 -0.90
N LEU A 52 -1.90 -8.03 -1.92
CA LEU A 52 -2.29 -7.32 -3.13
C LEU A 52 -3.46 -8.03 -3.84
N SER A 53 -3.52 -9.37 -3.82
CA SER A 53 -4.63 -10.13 -4.40
C SER A 53 -5.98 -9.76 -3.78
N ASP A 54 -6.03 -9.65 -2.46
CA ASP A 54 -7.25 -9.30 -1.73
C ASP A 54 -7.63 -7.84 -2.01
N LEU A 55 -6.62 -6.97 -2.12
CA LEU A 55 -6.82 -5.56 -2.43
C LEU A 55 -7.35 -5.32 -3.85
N ILE A 56 -6.85 -6.07 -4.85
CA ILE A 56 -7.30 -5.96 -6.25
C ILE A 56 -8.79 -6.31 -6.36
N CYS A 57 -9.27 -7.29 -5.60
CA CYS A 57 -10.69 -7.65 -5.54
C CYS A 57 -11.60 -6.49 -5.11
N TRP A 58 -11.05 -5.42 -4.53
CA TRP A 58 -11.81 -4.25 -4.09
C TRP A 58 -11.81 -3.09 -5.10
N PHE A 59 -11.04 -3.21 -6.18
CA PHE A 59 -10.85 -2.10 -7.13
C PHE A 59 -12.11 -1.74 -7.93
N ASP A 60 -13.06 -2.68 -8.04
CA ASP A 60 -14.36 -2.44 -8.68
C ASP A 60 -15.37 -1.75 -7.74
N ASN A 61 -14.98 -1.48 -6.48
CA ASN A 61 -15.85 -0.83 -5.50
C ASN A 61 -15.47 0.65 -5.32
N ASP A 62 -16.11 1.53 -6.09
CA ASP A 62 -15.83 2.97 -6.10
C ASP A 62 -15.88 3.63 -4.71
N GLU A 63 -16.86 3.26 -3.89
CA GLU A 63 -17.01 3.82 -2.54
C GLU A 63 -15.81 3.44 -1.66
N LEU A 64 -15.40 2.18 -1.70
CA LEU A 64 -14.24 1.69 -0.97
C LEU A 64 -12.95 2.33 -1.48
N CYS A 65 -12.78 2.44 -2.79
CA CYS A 65 -11.64 3.10 -3.42
C CYS A 65 -11.53 4.57 -2.98
N LYS A 66 -12.65 5.30 -2.96
CA LYS A 66 -12.68 6.69 -2.46
C LYS A 66 -12.27 6.77 -0.99
N TYR A 67 -12.76 5.85 -0.16
CA TYR A 67 -12.37 5.79 1.25
C TYR A 67 -10.86 5.54 1.40
N LEU A 68 -10.35 4.52 0.73
CA LEU A 68 -8.94 4.13 0.78
C LEU A 68 -8.03 5.28 0.35
N ASN A 69 -8.34 5.94 -0.77
CA ASN A 69 -7.61 7.12 -1.24
C ASN A 69 -7.58 8.25 -0.20
N LYS A 70 -8.73 8.49 0.45
CA LYS A 70 -8.86 9.63 1.36
C LYS A 70 -8.06 9.42 2.65
N TYR A 71 -8.16 8.23 3.25
CA TYR A 71 -7.71 8.01 4.63
C TYR A 71 -6.41 7.20 4.74
N ILE A 72 -6.16 6.24 3.83
CA ILE A 72 -4.98 5.38 3.95
C ILE A 72 -3.74 6.13 3.42
N LYS A 73 -2.77 6.33 4.32
CA LYS A 73 -1.47 6.95 4.04
C LYS A 73 -0.33 5.95 4.02
N ARG A 74 -0.49 4.82 4.71
CA ARG A 74 0.53 3.77 4.82
C ARG A 74 -0.04 2.44 4.40
N LEU A 75 0.58 1.80 3.41
CA LEU A 75 0.13 0.53 2.88
C LEU A 75 1.27 -0.49 2.92
N ASN A 76 0.97 -1.67 3.45
CA ASN A 76 1.89 -2.81 3.48
C ASN A 76 1.25 -3.99 2.74
N LEU A 77 1.78 -4.27 1.56
CA LEU A 77 1.37 -5.36 0.69
C LEU A 77 2.28 -6.56 0.90
N SER A 78 1.69 -7.68 1.28
CA SER A 78 2.44 -8.92 1.50
C SER A 78 2.64 -9.71 0.20
N TYR A 79 3.90 -9.94 -0.16
CA TYR A 79 4.43 -11.03 -1.00
C TYR A 79 3.87 -11.25 -2.41
N THR A 80 3.25 -10.25 -3.03
CA THR A 80 2.80 -10.37 -4.43
C THR A 80 3.18 -9.12 -5.23
N SER A 81 3.57 -9.34 -6.48
CA SER A 81 3.77 -8.28 -7.49
C SER A 81 2.47 -8.07 -8.25
N PHE A 82 2.37 -6.93 -8.93
CA PHE A 82 1.30 -6.69 -9.90
C PHE A 82 1.42 -7.71 -11.04
N GLU A 83 0.29 -8.20 -11.55
CA GLU A 83 0.28 -9.19 -12.63
C GLU A 83 0.46 -8.52 -14.01
N ASN A 84 0.03 -7.27 -14.14
CA ASN A 84 0.09 -6.49 -15.37
C ASN A 84 0.10 -4.97 -15.09
N SER A 85 0.29 -4.18 -16.16
CA SER A 85 0.31 -2.72 -16.10
C SER A 85 -1.02 -2.12 -15.64
N ASP A 86 -2.13 -2.75 -15.98
CA ASP A 86 -3.47 -2.20 -15.72
C ASP A 86 -3.78 -2.21 -14.22
N GLN A 87 -3.42 -3.29 -13.53
CA GLN A 87 -3.50 -3.38 -12.06
C GLN A 87 -2.63 -2.31 -11.39
N LEU A 88 -1.43 -2.07 -11.91
CA LEU A 88 -0.51 -1.05 -11.38
C LEU A 88 -1.04 0.38 -11.60
N GLU A 89 -1.59 0.66 -12.77
CA GLU A 89 -2.21 1.95 -13.07
C GLU A 89 -3.43 2.20 -12.18
N GLN A 90 -4.32 1.22 -12.07
CA GLN A 90 -5.50 1.29 -11.21
C GLN A 90 -5.10 1.48 -9.74
N PHE A 91 -4.07 0.77 -9.27
CA PHE A 91 -3.51 0.97 -7.95
C PHE A 91 -3.05 2.41 -7.73
N CYS A 92 -2.31 3.00 -8.69
CA CYS A 92 -1.84 4.38 -8.57
C CYS A 92 -3.00 5.39 -8.54
N ARG A 93 -4.07 5.14 -9.29
CA ARG A 93 -5.29 5.97 -9.27
C ARG A 93 -6.00 5.93 -7.92
N ILE A 94 -6.14 4.74 -7.34
CA ILE A 94 -6.84 4.54 -6.05
C ILE A 94 -6.00 5.09 -4.91
N PHE A 95 -4.69 4.83 -4.90
CA PHE A 95 -3.79 5.19 -3.81
C PHE A 95 -3.01 6.48 -4.07
N PHE A 96 -3.56 7.40 -4.84
CA PHE A 96 -2.89 8.64 -5.26
C PHE A 96 -2.34 9.48 -4.08
N ASN A 97 -3.00 9.43 -2.91
CA ASN A 97 -2.58 10.14 -1.71
C ASN A 97 -1.70 9.32 -0.75
N LEU A 98 -1.19 8.16 -1.19
CA LEU A 98 -0.37 7.28 -0.36
C LEU A 98 1.01 7.90 -0.11
N GLU A 99 1.46 7.84 1.14
CA GLU A 99 2.74 8.41 1.58
C GLU A 99 3.81 7.34 1.76
N GLN A 100 3.42 6.15 2.22
CA GLN A 100 4.34 5.05 2.50
C GLN A 100 3.83 3.74 1.92
N LEU A 101 4.69 3.05 1.18
CA LEU A 101 4.38 1.76 0.56
C LEU A 101 5.43 0.71 0.91
N LYS A 102 5.00 -0.47 1.33
CA LYS A 102 5.82 -1.69 1.37
C LYS A 102 5.19 -2.70 0.42
N CYS A 103 5.93 -3.19 -0.56
CA CYS A 103 5.40 -4.11 -1.57
C CYS A 103 6.51 -4.92 -2.25
N SER A 104 6.14 -5.89 -3.07
CA SER A 104 7.11 -6.64 -3.89
C SER A 104 7.10 -6.13 -5.32
N THR A 105 8.04 -5.26 -5.67
CA THR A 105 8.11 -4.66 -7.01
C THR A 105 9.47 -4.83 -7.67
N ASN A 106 9.47 -4.97 -8.99
CA ASN A 106 10.69 -4.87 -9.79
C ASN A 106 11.14 -3.40 -9.96
N GLU A 107 12.23 -3.18 -10.68
CA GLU A 107 12.81 -1.87 -10.93
C GLU A 107 11.84 -0.92 -11.66
N LEU A 108 11.24 -1.37 -12.76
CA LEU A 108 10.33 -0.58 -13.59
C LEU A 108 9.06 -0.19 -12.83
N GLU A 109 8.47 -1.14 -12.11
CA GLU A 109 7.31 -0.90 -11.25
C GLU A 109 7.63 0.11 -10.14
N THR A 110 8.84 0.04 -9.57
CA THR A 110 9.28 0.98 -8.54
C THR A 110 9.39 2.39 -9.10
N ILE A 111 10.00 2.57 -10.27
CA ILE A 111 10.07 3.86 -10.96
C ILE A 111 8.67 4.38 -11.28
N TYR A 112 7.79 3.51 -11.78
CA TYR A 112 6.40 3.86 -12.09
C TYR A 112 5.65 4.34 -10.84
N LEU A 113 5.72 3.62 -9.73
CA LEU A 113 5.08 4.00 -8.47
C LEU A 113 5.58 5.36 -7.98
N ILE A 114 6.89 5.62 -8.02
CA ILE A 114 7.44 6.93 -7.64
C ILE A 114 6.93 8.02 -8.59
N LYS A 115 6.86 7.76 -9.89
CA LYS A 115 6.37 8.74 -10.86
C LYS A 115 4.90 9.10 -10.66
N TYR A 116 4.04 8.12 -10.37
CA TYR A 116 2.58 8.30 -10.39
C TYR A 116 1.92 8.43 -9.00
N LEU A 117 2.69 8.25 -7.91
CA LEU A 117 2.23 8.51 -6.55
C LEU A 117 2.91 9.78 -6.00
N PRO A 118 2.31 10.98 -6.18
CA PRO A 118 2.99 12.24 -5.91
C PRO A 118 3.24 12.49 -4.43
N LYS A 119 2.46 11.88 -3.53
CA LYS A 119 2.64 12.00 -2.07
C LYS A 119 3.57 10.95 -1.48
N LEU A 120 4.05 10.01 -2.31
CA LEU A 120 4.90 8.92 -1.85
C LEU A 120 6.27 9.49 -1.46
N THR A 121 6.61 9.35 -0.18
CA THR A 121 7.88 9.76 0.44
C THR A 121 8.71 8.57 0.89
N TYR A 122 8.09 7.40 1.03
CA TYR A 122 8.76 6.16 1.43
C TYR A 122 8.27 4.97 0.62
N ILE A 123 9.19 4.23 0.03
CA ILE A 123 8.90 2.92 -0.55
C ILE A 123 9.93 1.88 -0.09
N ARG A 124 9.44 0.71 0.31
CA ARG A 124 10.26 -0.47 0.54
C ARG A 124 9.83 -1.56 -0.41
N THR A 125 10.78 -2.06 -1.20
CA THR A 125 10.57 -3.18 -2.12
C THR A 125 11.44 -4.39 -1.76
N TYR A 126 10.93 -5.60 -2.01
CA TYR A 126 11.59 -6.87 -1.71
C TYR A 126 12.19 -7.59 -2.92
N ARG A 127 12.08 -7.01 -4.13
CA ARG A 127 12.60 -7.61 -5.39
C ARG A 127 13.62 -6.73 -6.12
N CYS A 128 13.91 -5.56 -5.58
CA CYS A 128 14.97 -4.69 -6.05
C CYS A 128 16.05 -4.67 -4.97
N SER A 129 17.24 -5.18 -5.25
CA SER A 129 18.28 -5.34 -4.23
C SER A 129 19.70 -5.35 -4.77
N LYS A 130 19.86 -5.30 -6.10
CA LYS A 130 21.17 -5.21 -6.73
C LYS A 130 21.58 -3.75 -6.81
N ILE A 131 22.87 -3.47 -6.57
CA ILE A 131 23.42 -2.11 -6.64
C ILE A 131 23.11 -1.45 -8.00
N ASP A 132 23.24 -2.20 -9.10
CA ASP A 132 22.94 -1.68 -10.44
C ASP A 132 21.50 -1.20 -10.60
N GLN A 133 20.54 -1.89 -9.98
CA GLN A 133 19.13 -1.48 -9.99
C GLN A 133 18.93 -0.19 -9.19
N ILE A 134 19.63 -0.04 -8.07
CA ILE A 134 19.58 1.19 -7.26
C ILE A 134 20.11 2.38 -8.07
N LEU A 135 21.23 2.21 -8.77
CA LEU A 135 21.81 3.23 -9.63
C LEU A 135 20.89 3.59 -10.80
N SER A 136 20.27 2.59 -11.41
CA SER A 136 19.30 2.79 -12.49
C SER A 136 18.06 3.56 -12.02
N ILE A 137 17.45 3.15 -10.89
CA ILE A 137 16.32 3.87 -10.28
C ILE A 137 16.73 5.30 -10.00
N ARG A 138 17.87 5.54 -9.34
CA ARG A 138 18.34 6.90 -9.04
C ARG A 138 18.41 7.76 -10.30
N LYS A 139 19.03 7.26 -11.37
CA LYS A 139 19.15 7.97 -12.64
C LYS A 139 17.79 8.30 -13.25
N GLU A 140 16.83 7.38 -13.22
CA GLU A 140 15.49 7.64 -13.77
C GLU A 140 14.69 8.62 -12.90
N ILE A 141 14.82 8.56 -11.57
CA ILE A 141 14.14 9.47 -10.67
C ILE A 141 14.72 10.88 -10.72
N GLU A 142 16.04 11.04 -10.91
CA GLU A 142 16.68 12.34 -11.14
C GLU A 142 16.13 13.04 -12.39
N LYS A 143 15.82 12.29 -13.47
CA LYS A 143 15.17 12.85 -14.67
C LYS A 143 13.77 13.40 -14.40
N LEU A 144 13.11 12.92 -13.34
CA LEU A 144 11.81 13.45 -12.90
C LEU A 144 11.95 14.71 -12.03
N GLY A 145 13.18 15.18 -11.79
CA GLY A 145 13.45 16.34 -10.93
C GLY A 145 13.30 16.02 -9.44
N LEU A 146 13.40 14.75 -9.05
CA LEU A 146 13.26 14.29 -7.67
C LEU A 146 14.61 13.83 -7.13
N ASP A 147 14.82 14.07 -5.83
CA ASP A 147 15.97 13.53 -5.11
C ASP A 147 15.55 12.32 -4.26
N ILE A 148 16.42 11.32 -4.19
CA ILE A 148 16.19 10.10 -3.41
C ILE A 148 17.40 9.68 -2.59
N THR A 149 17.10 9.14 -1.41
CA THR A 149 18.06 8.35 -0.62
C THR A 149 17.65 6.90 -0.67
N ALA A 150 18.56 6.04 -1.12
CA ALA A 150 18.31 4.61 -1.29
C ALA A 150 19.31 3.79 -0.47
N SER A 151 18.82 2.79 0.26
CA SER A 151 19.64 1.90 1.06
C SER A 151 19.11 0.48 1.02
N LEU A 152 20.01 -0.50 1.17
CA LEU A 152 19.60 -1.88 1.41
C LEU A 152 19.09 -2.01 2.85
N GLY A 153 17.98 -2.73 3.04
CA GLY A 153 17.44 -3.02 4.36
C GLY A 153 18.26 -4.12 5.05
N ASN A 154 18.49 -3.96 6.35
CA ASN A 154 19.31 -4.84 7.18
C ASN A 154 18.48 -5.88 7.98
N ASP A 155 17.20 -6.06 7.66
CA ASP A 155 16.35 -7.04 8.37
C ASP A 155 16.71 -8.48 7.96
N ASP A 156 16.18 -9.47 8.70
CA ASP A 156 16.31 -10.93 8.44
C ASP A 156 15.93 -11.40 7.03
N ARG A 157 15.42 -10.49 6.20
CA ARG A 157 15.20 -10.70 4.77
C ARG A 157 16.32 -10.02 4.01
N PRO A 158 17.33 -10.79 3.56
CA PRO A 158 18.25 -10.24 2.58
C PRO A 158 17.41 -9.77 1.38
N TYR A 159 17.83 -8.67 0.74
CA TYR A 159 17.26 -8.17 -0.51
C TYR A 159 16.04 -7.23 -0.46
N SER A 160 15.88 -6.42 0.59
CA SER A 160 14.95 -5.27 0.49
C SER A 160 15.69 -3.97 0.15
N LEU A 161 15.14 -3.18 -0.79
CA LEU A 161 15.55 -1.82 -1.07
C LEU A 161 14.58 -0.86 -0.40
N ILE A 162 15.13 0.10 0.33
CA ILE A 162 14.40 1.19 0.98
C ILE A 162 14.76 2.47 0.23
N ILE A 163 13.75 3.20 -0.20
CA ILE A 163 13.90 4.48 -0.90
C ILE A 163 13.09 5.54 -0.15
N TRP A 164 13.78 6.60 0.26
CA TRP A 164 13.20 7.85 0.72
C TRP A 164 13.18 8.83 -0.44
N ILE A 165 12.03 9.46 -0.67
CA ILE A 165 11.81 10.36 -1.81
C ILE A 165 11.58 11.75 -1.27
N ASN A 166 12.41 12.70 -1.69
CA ASN A 166 12.25 14.10 -1.35
C ASN A 166 11.28 14.77 -2.33
N ARG A 167 10.09 15.09 -1.84
CA ARG A 167 9.04 15.83 -2.55
C ARG A 167 9.01 17.24 -1.95
N ASN A 168 9.86 18.13 -2.45
CA ASN A 168 9.89 19.54 -2.03
C ASN A 168 8.52 20.21 -2.15
#